data_AF-A0A0X8X3Z4-F1
#
_entry.id   AF-A0A0X8X3Z4-F1
#
_cell.length_a   1.000
_cell.length_b   1.000
_cell.length_c   1.000
_cell.angle_alpha   90.00
_cell.angle_beta   90.00
_cell.angle_gamma   90.00
#
_symmetry.space_group_name_H-M   'P 1'
#
loop_
_entity.id
_entity.type
_entity.pdbx_description
1 polymer ?
#
loop_
_entity_poly.entity_id
_entity_poly.type
_entity_poly.pdbx_seq_one_letter_code
_entity_poly.pdbx_strand_id
1 'polypeptide(L)'
;MIATILLQAAGGFGTQQIIVFGLIALVFYFFMIRPQVKKSKDQKKFVTELKKGDKVVTTAGIHGRILEINDTTFLIEIDNGKIRFDKSAISLEASRALNAPPVVTKS
;
A
#
# COMPACT_ATOMS: atom_id res chain seq x y z
N MET A 1 -22.94 -47.43 14.01
CA MET A 1 -23.11 -46.08 13.45
C MET A 1 -22.16 -45.04 14.06
N ILE A 2 -21.90 -45.04 15.37
CA ILE A 2 -20.98 -44.06 16.00
C ILE A 2 -19.51 -44.25 15.54
N ALA A 3 -19.05 -45.50 15.39
CA ALA A 3 -17.69 -45.79 14.91
C ALA A 3 -17.42 -45.34 13.45
N THR A 4 -18.47 -45.32 12.61
CA THR A 4 -18.38 -44.89 11.21
C THR A 4 -18.17 -43.38 11.08
N ILE A 5 -18.75 -42.60 12.01
CA ILE A 5 -18.59 -41.14 12.07
C ILE A 5 -17.18 -40.77 12.57
N LEU A 6 -16.62 -41.51 13.52
CA LEU A 6 -15.24 -41.32 13.98
C LEU A 6 -14.20 -41.67 12.91
N LEU A 7 -14.47 -42.65 12.04
CA LEU A 7 -13.57 -43.00 10.93
C LEU A 7 -13.61 -41.97 9.79
N GLN A 8 -14.73 -41.28 9.57
CA GLN A 8 -14.78 -40.11 8.68
C GLN A 8 -14.14 -38.85 9.28
N ALA A 9 -14.07 -38.72 10.61
CA ALA A 9 -13.36 -37.63 11.28
C ALA A 9 -11.84 -37.87 11.39
N ALA A 10 -11.40 -39.14 11.38
CA ALA A 10 -9.99 -39.55 11.38
C ALA A 10 -9.43 -39.86 9.97
N GLY A 11 -10.26 -39.75 8.93
CA GLY A 11 -9.85 -39.82 7.52
C GLY A 11 -9.11 -38.55 7.14
N GLY A 12 -7.78 -38.62 7.23
CA GLY A 12 -6.88 -37.50 7.01
C GLY A 12 -7.14 -36.73 5.72
N PHE A 13 -6.76 -35.44 5.74
CA PHE A 13 -6.81 -34.48 4.63
C PHE A 13 -6.96 -35.14 3.26
N GLY A 14 -8.20 -35.43 2.89
CA GLY A 14 -8.48 -36.12 1.64
C GLY A 14 -7.95 -35.26 0.50
N THR A 15 -7.49 -35.87 -0.60
CA THR A 15 -7.06 -35.13 -1.79
C THR A 15 -8.08 -34.04 -2.18
N GLN A 16 -9.37 -34.30 -1.96
CA GLN A 16 -10.46 -33.35 -2.15
C GLN A 16 -10.42 -32.12 -1.21
N GLN A 17 -10.03 -32.28 0.05
CA GLN A 17 -9.81 -31.16 0.97
C GLN A 17 -8.55 -30.36 0.60
N ILE A 18 -7.45 -31.03 0.22
CA ILE A 18 -6.22 -30.35 -0.23
C ILE A 18 -6.49 -29.52 -1.49
N ILE A 19 -7.30 -30.03 -2.43
CA ILE A 19 -7.72 -29.29 -3.63
C ILE A 19 -8.55 -28.06 -3.24
N VAL A 20 -9.53 -28.20 -2.34
CA VAL A 20 -10.37 -27.07 -1.89
C VAL A 20 -9.54 -26.00 -1.16
N PHE A 21 -8.68 -26.39 -0.22
CA PHE A 21 -7.79 -25.45 0.47
C PHE A 21 -6.76 -24.81 -0.47
N GLY A 22 -6.23 -25.57 -1.44
CA GLY A 22 -5.33 -25.05 -2.46
C GLY A 22 -5.99 -24.01 -3.37
N LEU A 23 -7.24 -24.25 -3.79
CA LEU A 23 -8.03 -23.29 -4.57
C LEU A 23 -8.31 -22.01 -3.78
N ILE A 24 -8.71 -22.15 -2.51
CA ILE A 24 -8.94 -21.01 -1.62
C ILE A 24 -7.63 -20.22 -1.45
N ALA A 25 -6.52 -20.88 -1.15
CA ALA A 25 -5.22 -20.25 -1.02
C ALA A 25 -4.80 -19.51 -2.29
N LEU A 26 -5.06 -20.10 -3.47
CA LEU A 26 -4.76 -19.48 -4.76
C LEU A 26 -5.62 -18.23 -5.01
N VAL A 27 -6.91 -18.28 -4.69
CA VAL A 27 -7.80 -17.11 -4.82
C VAL A 27 -7.38 -16.00 -3.85
N PHE A 28 -7.14 -16.29 -2.58
CA PHE A 28 -6.68 -15.30 -1.60
C PHE A 28 -5.29 -14.74 -1.96
N TYR A 29 -4.36 -15.58 -2.42
CA TYR A 29 -3.05 -15.15 -2.93
C TYR A 29 -3.25 -14.15 -4.07
N PHE A 30 -4.06 -14.50 -5.07
CA PHE A 30 -4.26 -13.63 -6.23
C PHE A 30 -5.03 -12.35 -5.88
N PHE A 31 -6.04 -12.42 -5.01
CA PHE A 31 -6.83 -11.26 -4.60
C PHE A 31 -6.15 -10.36 -3.58
N MET A 32 -5.23 -10.84 -2.74
CA MET A 32 -4.52 -9.98 -1.78
C MET A 32 -3.23 -9.43 -2.37
N ILE A 33 -2.42 -10.27 -3.02
CA ILE A 33 -1.10 -9.87 -3.51
C ILE A 33 -1.21 -9.01 -4.76
N ARG A 34 -2.14 -9.28 -5.69
CA ARG A 34 -2.30 -8.46 -6.89
C ARG A 34 -2.64 -6.99 -6.57
N PRO A 35 -3.64 -6.67 -5.72
CA PRO A 35 -3.92 -5.28 -5.37
C PRO A 35 -2.83 -4.68 -4.49
N GLN A 36 -2.20 -5.45 -3.60
CA GLN A 36 -1.10 -4.94 -2.77
C GLN A 36 0.11 -4.56 -3.62
N VAL A 37 0.50 -5.42 -4.55
CA VAL A 37 1.58 -5.16 -5.52
C VAL A 37 1.26 -3.94 -6.38
N LYS A 38 -0.01 -3.75 -6.78
CA LYS A 38 -0.44 -2.56 -7.51
C LYS A 38 -0.28 -1.28 -6.68
N LYS A 39 -0.78 -1.27 -5.43
CA LYS A 39 -0.62 -0.13 -4.51
C LYS A 39 0.85 0.22 -4.26
N SER A 40 1.70 -0.78 -4.00
CA SER A 40 3.15 -0.55 -3.79
C SER A 40 3.86 -0.06 -5.04
N LYS A 41 3.47 -0.53 -6.24
CA LYS A 41 4.02 -0.03 -7.50
C LYS A 41 3.62 1.42 -7.76
N ASP A 42 2.37 1.77 -7.49
CA ASP A 42 1.87 3.14 -7.66
C ASP A 42 2.54 4.10 -6.66
N GLN A 43 2.80 3.66 -5.42
CA GLN A 43 3.59 4.41 -4.44
C GLN A 43 5.01 4.68 -4.94
N LYS A 44 5.69 3.64 -5.43
CA LYS A 44 7.06 3.78 -5.95
C LYS A 44 7.12 4.72 -7.14
N LYS A 45 6.17 4.63 -8.06
CA LYS A 45 6.07 5.53 -9.22
C LYS A 45 5.89 6.98 -8.80
N PHE A 46 4.98 7.25 -7.86
CA PHE A 46 4.76 8.60 -7.36
C PHE A 46 6.02 9.20 -6.75
N VAL A 47 6.74 8.44 -5.92
CA VAL A 47 8.01 8.90 -5.32
C VAL A 47 9.08 9.18 -6.37
N THR A 48 9.07 8.47 -7.51
CA THR A 48 9.96 8.71 -8.64
C THR A 48 9.54 9.90 -9.51
N GLU A 49 8.24 10.20 -9.59
CA GLU A 49 7.70 11.31 -10.38
C GLU A 49 7.85 12.68 -9.69
N LEU A 50 8.09 12.71 -8.38
CA LEU A 50 8.32 13.94 -7.62
C LEU A 50 9.59 14.67 -8.10
N LYS A 51 9.46 15.97 -8.35
CA LYS A 51 10.55 16.85 -8.79
C LYS A 51 10.81 17.97 -7.77
N LYS A 52 12.00 18.59 -7.89
CA LYS A 52 12.35 19.78 -7.11
C LYS A 52 11.33 20.89 -7.43
N GLY A 53 10.70 21.42 -6.40
CA GLY A 53 9.69 22.46 -6.50
C GLY A 53 8.25 21.98 -6.27
N ASP A 54 8.00 20.67 -6.24
CA ASP A 54 6.66 20.10 -6.02
C ASP A 54 6.22 20.23 -4.56
N LYS A 55 4.92 20.45 -4.36
CA LYS A 55 4.27 20.42 -3.04
C LYS A 55 3.96 18.97 -2.68
N VAL A 56 4.40 18.56 -1.50
CA VAL A 56 4.24 17.19 -1.01
C VAL A 56 3.68 17.17 0.40
N VAL A 57 3.03 16.05 0.73
CA VAL A 57 2.62 15.75 2.10
C VAL A 57 3.19 14.44 2.59
N THR A 58 3.87 14.52 3.72
CA THR A 58 4.43 13.35 4.38
C THR A 58 3.32 12.50 5.00
N THR A 59 3.63 11.26 5.36
CA THR A 59 2.69 10.35 6.04
C THR A 59 2.19 10.92 7.38
N ALA A 60 2.94 11.84 7.97
CA ALA A 60 2.58 12.54 9.21
C ALA A 60 1.67 13.77 8.98
N GLY A 61 1.25 14.06 7.74
CA GLY A 61 0.41 15.21 7.43
C GLY A 61 1.16 16.54 7.29
N ILE A 62 2.49 16.51 7.15
CA ILE A 62 3.30 17.72 7.03
C ILE A 62 3.29 18.19 5.58
N HIS A 63 2.86 19.41 5.36
CA HIS A 63 2.88 20.08 4.06
C HIS A 63 4.21 20.80 3.86
N GLY A 64 4.82 20.62 2.70
CA GLY A 64 6.04 21.33 2.36
C GLY A 64 6.38 21.25 0.88
N ARG A 65 7.47 21.91 0.50
CA ARG A 65 7.99 21.97 -0.87
C ARG A 65 9.32 21.22 -0.96
N ILE A 66 9.49 20.40 -1.99
CA ILE A 66 10.77 19.72 -2.22
C ILE A 66 11.82 20.72 -2.71
N LEU A 67 12.85 20.96 -1.91
CA LEU A 67 14.04 21.74 -2.30
C LEU A 67 15.05 20.87 -3.03
N GLU A 68 15.28 19.67 -2.50
CA GLU A 68 16.31 18.77 -2.99
C GLU A 68 15.90 17.30 -2.88
N ILE A 69 16.30 16.53 -3.89
CA ILE A 69 16.04 15.10 -4.00
C ILE A 69 17.40 14.42 -4.00
N ASN A 70 17.68 13.62 -2.98
CA ASN A 70 18.81 12.70 -2.94
C ASN A 70 18.29 11.26 -3.16
N ASP A 71 19.20 10.30 -3.32
CA ASP A 71 18.82 8.91 -3.62
C ASP A 71 17.97 8.27 -2.51
N THR A 72 18.28 8.58 -1.25
CA THR A 72 17.62 7.98 -0.07
C THR A 72 16.79 8.98 0.73
N THR A 73 17.02 10.30 0.55
CA THR A 73 16.38 11.36 1.36
C THR A 73 15.84 12.50 0.50
N PHE A 74 14.81 13.18 1.00
CA PHE A 74 14.28 14.42 0.45
C PHE A 74 14.51 15.56 1.43
N LEU A 75 14.98 16.71 0.93
CA LEU A 75 14.99 17.94 1.71
C LEU A 75 13.71 18.71 1.40
N ILE A 76 12.86 18.84 2.41
CA ILE A 76 11.57 19.51 2.31
C ILE A 76 11.65 20.83 3.09
N GLU A 77 11.21 21.90 2.44
CA GLU A 77 10.98 23.21 3.07
C GLU A 77 9.57 23.26 3.63
N ILE A 78 9.46 23.57 4.91
CA ILE A 78 8.22 23.80 5.63
C ILE A 78 8.27 25.26 6.12
N ASP A 79 7.12 25.86 6.43
CA ASP A 79 7.01 27.27 6.84
C ASP A 79 8.00 27.69 7.93
N ASN A 80 8.46 26.77 8.78
CA ASN A 80 9.37 27.06 9.89
C ASN A 80 10.69 26.27 9.87
N GLY A 81 11.15 25.82 8.69
CA GLY A 81 12.49 25.25 8.55
C GLY A 81 12.67 24.23 7.41
N LYS A 82 13.92 23.76 7.26
CA LYS A 82 14.28 22.72 6.29
C LYS A 82 14.49 21.40 7.02
N ILE A 83 13.72 20.38 6.66
CA ILE A 83 13.79 19.06 7.30
C ILE A 83 14.08 18.00 6.25
N ARG A 84 15.02 17.10 6.56
CA ARG A 84 15.26 15.91 5.74
C ARG A 84 14.32 14.79 6.17
N PHE A 85 13.59 14.24 5.20
CA PHE A 85 12.74 13.07 5.36
C PHE A 85 13.24 11.93 4.48
N ASP A 86 13.11 10.70 4.98
CA ASP A 86 13.36 9.51 4.17
C ASP A 86 12.26 9.29 3.14
N LYS A 87 12.61 8.71 1.99
CA LYS A 87 11.63 8.43 0.91
C LYS A 87 10.47 7.53 1.36
N SER A 88 10.66 6.72 2.41
CA SER A 88 9.64 5.85 3.00
C SER A 88 8.58 6.60 3.82
N ALA A 89 8.86 7.84 4.23
CA ALA A 89 7.99 8.64 5.08
C ALA A 89 6.98 9.52 4.30
N ILE A 90 6.89 9.35 2.97
CA ILE A 90 5.94 10.09 2.12
C ILE A 90 4.70 9.23 1.87
N SER A 91 3.52 9.73 2.28
CA SER A 91 2.23 9.09 2.01
C SER A 91 1.70 9.53 0.66
N LEU A 92 1.64 8.58 -0.27
CA LEU A 92 0.98 8.68 -1.57
C LEU A 92 -0.46 9.17 -1.48
N GLU A 93 -1.20 8.73 -0.47
CA GLU A 93 -2.62 9.08 -0.33
C GLU A 93 -2.78 10.57 0.01
N ALA A 94 -2.01 11.04 1.00
CA ALA A 94 -2.09 12.43 1.45
C ALA A 94 -1.48 13.42 0.43
N SER A 95 -0.41 13.02 -0.27
CA SER A 95 0.18 13.85 -1.32
C SER A 95 -0.67 13.93 -2.59
N ARG A 96 -1.48 12.91 -2.90
CA ARG A 96 -2.38 12.92 -4.07
C ARG A 96 -3.63 13.77 -3.84
N ALA A 97 -4.12 13.84 -2.61
CA ALA A 97 -5.29 14.65 -2.24
C ALA A 97 -5.07 16.17 -2.39
N LEU A 98 -3.81 16.63 -2.34
CA LEU A 98 -3.47 18.05 -2.48
C LEU A 98 -3.17 18.51 -3.90
N ASN A 99 -2.85 17.56 -4.78
CA ASN A 99 -2.59 17.83 -6.19
C ASN A 99 -3.83 17.56 -7.07
N ALA A 100 -4.94 17.13 -6.50
CA ALA A 100 -6.23 17.13 -7.19
C ALA A 100 -6.90 18.51 -7.01
N PRO A 101 -7.35 19.19 -8.09
CA PRO A 101 -8.19 20.39 -7.94
C PRO A 101 -9.44 20.03 -7.12
N PRO A 102 -9.97 20.99 -6.34
CA PRO A 102 -10.97 20.73 -5.32
C PRO A 102 -12.18 20.06 -5.96
N VAL A 103 -12.43 18.80 -5.61
CA VAL A 103 -13.66 18.13 -6.02
C VAL A 103 -14.79 18.85 -5.29
N VAL A 104 -15.51 19.67 -6.06
CA VAL A 104 -16.73 20.36 -5.69
C VAL A 104 -17.69 19.31 -5.11
N THR A 105 -17.80 19.31 -3.78
CA THR A 105 -18.90 18.68 -3.05
C THR A 105 -20.18 19.37 -3.49
N LYS A 106 -20.89 18.78 -4.45
CA LYS A 106 -22.24 19.22 -4.79
C LYS A 106 -23.22 18.52 -3.85
N SER A 107 -23.90 19.38 -3.08
CA SER A 107 -25.10 19.12 -2.28
C SER A 107 -26.21 18.41 -3.04
#